data_AF-A0A5R2MV61-F1
#
_entry.id   AF-A0A5R2MV61-F1
#
_cell.length_a   1.000
_cell.length_b   1.000
_cell.length_c   1.000
_cell.angle_alpha   90.00
_cell.angle_beta   90.00
_cell.angle_gamma   90.00
#
_symmetry.space_group_name_H-M   'P 1'
#
loop_
_entity.id
_entity.type
_entity.pdbx_description
1 polymer ?
#
loop_
_entity_poly.entity_id
_entity_poly.type
_entity_poly.pdbx_seq_one_letter_code
_entity_poly.pdbx_strand_id
1 'polypeptide(L)' 'VDMETFACLRACQLFDIPLIGLRGISDGAADLRHVGDWTEYLHVIDEKLADAVMRLEQAIGSGLLRAASSDDQPRPV' A
#
# COMPACT_ATOMS: atom_id res chain seq x y z
N VAL A 1 8.02 -8.84 2.93
CA VAL A 1 7.03 -8.93 4.04
C VAL A 1 7.10 -7.62 4.83
N ASP A 2 6.05 -7.17 5.51
CA ASP A 2 6.13 -6.00 6.44
C ASP A 2 5.63 -6.37 7.84
N MET A 3 5.64 -5.38 8.75
CA MET A 3 5.25 -5.59 10.14
C MET A 3 4.05 -4.73 10.58
N GLU A 4 3.56 -3.81 9.73
CA GLU A 4 2.64 -2.73 10.14
C GLU A 4 1.23 -2.85 9.54
N THR A 5 1.12 -3.22 8.26
CA THR A 5 -0.09 -2.98 7.46
C THR A 5 -1.28 -3.81 7.90
N PHE A 6 -1.05 -4.98 8.49
CA PHE A 6 -2.15 -5.74 9.06
C PHE A 6 -2.79 -5.01 10.25
N ALA A 7 -1.99 -4.38 11.13
CA ALA A 7 -2.53 -3.57 12.22
C ALA A 7 -3.30 -2.36 11.70
N CYS A 8 -2.80 -1.69 10.65
CA CYS A 8 -3.51 -0.60 9.97
C CYS A 8 -4.84 -1.07 9.38
N LEU A 9 -4.88 -2.22 8.71
CA LEU A 9 -6.10 -2.79 8.16
C LEU A 9 -7.16 -3.03 9.25
N ARG A 10 -6.75 -3.61 10.38
CA ARG A 10 -7.66 -3.86 11.50
C ARG A 10 -8.20 -2.56 12.09
N ALA A 11 -7.38 -1.51 12.19
CA ALA A 11 -7.84 -0.19 12.61
C ALA A 11 -8.83 0.42 11.61
N CYS A 12 -8.51 0.41 10.32
CA CYS A 12 -9.38 0.91 9.25
C CYS A 12 -10.75 0.21 9.23
N GLN A 13 -10.77 -1.12 9.40
CA GLN A 13 -12.00 -1.92 9.47
C GLN A 13 -12.90 -1.57 10.66
N LEU A 14 -12.33 -1.12 11.79
CA LEU A 14 -13.12 -0.70 12.96
C LEU A 14 -13.93 0.58 12.68
N PHE A 15 -13.48 1.41 11.74
CA PHE A 15 -14.07 2.72 11.43
C PHE A 15 -14.66 2.79 10.02
N ASP A 16 -14.76 1.66 9.31
CA ASP A 16 -15.24 1.59 7.92
C ASP A 16 -14.48 2.53 6.97
N ILE A 17 -13.16 2.63 7.16
CA ILE A 17 -12.28 3.45 6.32
C ILE A 17 -11.59 2.54 5.30
N PRO A 18 -11.64 2.84 3.98
CA PRO A 18 -10.91 2.08 2.98
C PRO A 18 -9.40 2.26 3.15
N LEU A 19 -8.63 1.19 2.91
CA LEU A 19 -7.17 1.19 2.99
C LEU A 19 -6.56 0.72 1.67
N ILE A 20 -5.55 1.46 1.19
CA ILE A 20 -4.67 1.06 0.10
C ILE A 20 -3.25 0.98 0.67
N GLY A 21 -2.60 -0.18 0.54
CA GLY A 21 -1.21 -0.38 0.94
C GLY A 21 -0.28 -0.33 -0.27
N LEU A 22 0.73 0.55 -0.22
CA LEU A 22 1.81 0.61 -1.21
C LEU A 22 3.12 0.18 -0.55
N ARG A 23 3.88 -0.69 -1.22
CA ARG A 23 5.18 -1.15 -0.72
C ARG A 23 6.23 -1.33 -1.80
N GLY A 24 7.40 -0.78 -1.53
CA GLY A 24 8.63 -1.18 -2.20
C GLY A 24 9.21 -2.44 -1.58
N ILE A 25 9.96 -3.19 -2.38
CA ILE A 25 10.73 -4.35 -1.93
C ILE A 25 12.16 -3.87 -1.67
N SER A 26 12.58 -3.87 -0.39
CA SER A 26 13.89 -3.33 0.04
C SER A 26 14.98 -4.38 0.17
N ASP A 27 14.58 -5.62 0.43
CA ASP A 27 15.43 -6.79 0.42
C ASP A 27 15.31 -7.48 -0.95
N GLY A 28 16.42 -7.57 -1.68
CA GLY A 28 16.45 -8.23 -2.98
C GLY A 28 16.07 -9.72 -2.91
N ALA A 29 16.03 -10.40 -4.06
CA ALA A 29 15.67 -11.82 -4.14
C ALA A 29 16.72 -12.79 -3.55
N ALA A 30 17.87 -12.29 -3.10
CA ALA A 30 18.92 -13.08 -2.49
C ALA A 30 18.78 -13.09 -0.97
N ASP A 31 19.20 -14.18 -0.33
CA ASP A 31 19.22 -14.26 1.14
C ASP A 31 19.99 -13.07 1.72
N LEU A 32 19.37 -12.41 2.70
CA LEU A 32 19.93 -11.30 3.47
C LEU A 32 21.20 -11.78 4.19
N ARG A 33 22.37 -11.48 3.62
CA ARG A 33 23.66 -11.91 4.15
C ARG A 33 24.18 -10.94 5.22
N HIS A 34 23.76 -9.67 5.17
CA HIS A 34 24.02 -8.69 6.21
C HIS A 34 22.83 -7.77 6.49
N VAL A 35 22.72 -7.32 7.75
CA VAL A 35 21.71 -6.34 8.22
C VAL A 35 21.83 -4.98 7.52
N GLY A 36 22.85 -4.74 6.69
CA GLY A 36 22.98 -3.50 5.90
C GLY A 36 22.32 -3.54 4.51
N ASP A 37 22.04 -4.73 3.97
CA ASP A 37 21.69 -4.92 2.55
C ASP A 37 20.34 -4.31 2.18
N TRP A 38 19.43 -4.13 3.14
CA TRP A 38 18.10 -3.54 2.90
C TRP A 38 18.14 -2.01 2.73
N THR A 39 19.22 -1.34 3.17
CA THR A 39 19.34 0.13 3.05
C THR A 39 19.77 0.58 1.66
N GLU A 40 20.42 -0.30 0.89
CA GLU A 40 20.94 -0.03 -0.45
C GLU A 40 19.85 0.46 -1.40
N TYR A 41 18.66 -0.12 -1.31
CA TYR A 41 17.55 0.18 -2.21
C TYR A 41 16.58 1.24 -1.69
N LEU A 42 16.76 1.77 -0.48
CA LEU A 42 15.79 2.70 0.11
C LEU A 42 15.60 3.97 -0.74
N HIS A 43 16.68 4.50 -1.32
CA HIS A 43 16.60 5.67 -2.20
C HIS A 43 15.82 5.38 -3.50
N VAL A 44 15.98 4.18 -4.07
CA VAL A 44 15.23 3.75 -5.25
C VAL A 44 13.75 3.55 -4.92
N ILE A 45 13.48 2.98 -3.74
CA ILE A 45 12.12 2.75 -3.24
C ILE A 45 11.42 4.07 -2.97
N ASP A 46 12.11 5.04 -2.36
CA ASP A 46 11.59 6.38 -2.10
C ASP A 46 11.08 7.04 -3.38
N GLU A 47 11.94 7.13 -4.41
CA GLU A 47 11.58 7.71 -5.70
C GLU A 47 10.37 6.99 -6.33
N LYS A 48 10.38 5.65 -6.34
CA LYS A 48 9.29 4.86 -6.92
C LYS A 48 7.98 4.95 -6.12
N LEU A 49 8.06 5.05 -4.79
CA LEU A 49 6.88 5.22 -3.95
C LEU A 49 6.28 6.62 -4.12
N ALA A 50 7.11 7.66 -4.28
CA ALA A 50 6.63 9.00 -4.61
C ALA A 50 5.83 8.99 -5.93
N ASP A 51 6.37 8.33 -6.97
CA ASP A 51 5.67 8.14 -8.24
C ASP A 51 4.35 7.37 -8.09
N ALA A 52 4.35 6.30 -7.28
CA ALA A 52 3.14 5.51 -7.02
C ALA A 52 2.07 6.33 -6.30
N VAL A 53 2.45 7.16 -5.34
CA VAL A 53 1.55 8.07 -4.61
C VAL A 53 0.95 9.12 -5.56
N MET A 54 1.76 9.74 -6.42
CA MET A 54 1.26 10.71 -7.41
C MET A 54 0.23 10.06 -8.37
N ARG A 55 0.49 8.84 -8.83
CA ARG A 55 -0.46 8.10 -9.69
C ARG A 55 -1.75 7.75 -8.95
N LEU A 56 -1.64 7.38 -7.67
CA LEU A 56 -2.79 7.09 -6.83
C LEU A 56 -3.66 8.34 -6.64
N GLU A 57 -3.05 9.48 -6.35
CA GLU A 57 -3.73 10.77 -6.24
C GLU A 57 -4.46 11.12 -7.54
N GLN A 58 -3.80 10.99 -8.70
CA GLN A 58 -4.42 11.23 -10.01
C GLN A 58 -5.59 10.28 -10.28
N ALA A 59 -5.46 9.00 -9.94
CA ALA A 59 -6.52 8.01 -10.12
C ALA A 59 -7.74 8.31 -9.24
N ILE A 60 -7.54 8.81 -8.03
CA ILE A 60 -8.62 9.26 -7.14
C ILE A 60 -9.25 10.54 -7.69
N GLY A 61 -8.44 11.55 -8.03
CA GLY A 61 -8.92 12.85 -8.52
C GLY A 61 -9.65 12.78 -9.87
N SER A 62 -9.29 11.82 -10.72
CA SER A 62 -9.99 11.54 -11.98
C SER A 62 -11.21 10.63 -11.82
N GLY A 63 -11.42 10.05 -10.63
CA GLY A 63 -12.51 9.13 -10.35
C GLY A 63 -12.35 7.73 -10.95
N LEU A 64 -11.14 7.38 -11.42
CA LEU A 64 -10.76 6.03 -11.83
C LEU A 64 -10.77 5.06 -10.64
N LEU A 65 -10.31 5.54 -9.48
CA LEU A 65 -10.43 4.84 -8.21
C LEU A 65 -11.43 5.59 -7.33
N ARG A 66 -12.40 4.85 -6.79
CA ARG A 66 -13.39 5.35 -5.84
C ARG A 66 -13.37 4.47 -4.61
N ALA A 67 -13.59 5.07 -3.45
CA ALA A 67 -13.91 4.28 -2.26
C ALA A 67 -15.20 3.49 -2.54
N ALA A 68 -15.18 2.18 -2.31
CA ALA A 68 -16.41 1.40 -2.34
C ALA A 68 -17.34 1.93 -1.25
N SER A 69 -18.54 2.34 -1.62
CA SER A 69 -19.61 2.61 -0.66
C SER A 69 -20.19 1.28 -0.19
N SER A 70 -20.66 1.23 1.05
CA SER A 70 -21.39 0.07 1.62
C SER A 70 -22.61 -0.37 0.79
N ASP A 71 -23.07 0.46 -0.15
CA ASP A 71 -24.10 0.15 -1.16
C ASP A 71 -23.64 -0.76 -2.33
N ASP A 72 -22.35 -1.04 -2.48
CA ASP A 72 -21.82 -1.85 -3.61
C ASP A 72 -21.77 -3.36 -3.30
N GLN A 73 -22.24 -3.78 -2.11
CA GLN A 73 -22.42 -5.20 -1.82
C GLN A 73 -23.72 -5.72 -2.47
N PRO A 74 -23.69 -6.82 -3.25
CA PRO A 74 -24.91 -7.44 -3.71
C PRO A 74 -25.74 -7.86 -2.49
N ARG A 75 -26.98 -7.33 -2.40
CA ARG A 75 -27.94 -7.75 -1.38
C ARG A 75 -28.06 -9.28 -1.43
N PRO A 76 -27.97 -9.98 -0.29
CA PRO A 76 -28.23 -11.41 -0.27
C PRO A 76 -29.65 -11.65 -0.77
N VAL A 77 -29.77 -12.50 -1.80
CA VAL A 77 -31.04 -13.01 -2.33
C VAL A 77 -31.68 -14.01 -1.38
#